data_AF-A0A3N5KU26-F1
#
_entry.id   AF-A0A3N5KU26-F1
#
_cell.length_a   1.000
_cell.length_b   1.000
_cell.length_c   1.000
_cell.angle_alpha   90.00
_cell.angle_beta   90.00
_cell.angle_gamma   90.00
#
_symmetry.space_group_name_H-M   'P 1'
#
loop_
_entity.id
_entity.type
_entity.pdbx_description
1 polymer ?
#
loop_
_entity_poly.entity_id
_entity_poly.type
_entity_poly.pdbx_seq_one_letter_code
_entity_poly.pdbx_strand_id
1 'polypeptide(L)'
;MSEIRNSDVAHVGPSPETETPGKQGYDPEGVEGRWYRFWEKRDLFRADEHSAAAPYCIVIPPPNVTGSLHMGHALNNTLQDILIRWHRMRGDSTLWMPGTDHAGIATQNVVERQLRQEGLTRDQIGRDAFVERVWKWRRESG
;
A
#
# COMPACT_ATOMS: atom_id res chain seq x y z
N MET A 1 -39.56 41.72 -41.13
CA MET A 1 -38.30 41.12 -41.59
C MET A 1 -37.16 42.10 -41.27
N SER A 2 -36.51 41.95 -40.13
CA SER A 2 -35.19 42.53 -39.89
C SER A 2 -34.37 41.49 -39.14
N GLU A 3 -33.31 41.03 -39.80
CA GLU A 3 -32.41 39.95 -39.37
C GLU A 3 -31.69 40.31 -38.07
N ILE A 4 -31.71 39.39 -37.10
CA ILE A 4 -30.86 39.47 -35.91
C ILE A 4 -29.46 39.03 -36.35
N ARG A 5 -28.51 39.96 -36.35
CA ARG A 5 -27.10 39.69 -36.67
C ARG A 5 -26.47 38.86 -35.55
N ASN A 6 -26.03 37.66 -35.91
CA ASN A 6 -25.15 36.80 -35.13
C ASN A 6 -23.84 37.55 -34.82
N SER A 7 -23.72 38.14 -33.63
CA SER A 7 -22.48 38.83 -33.22
C SER A 7 -22.04 38.58 -31.77
N ASP A 8 -22.53 37.50 -31.14
CA ASP A 8 -22.07 37.06 -29.81
C ASP A 8 -21.83 35.55 -29.75
N VAL A 9 -21.00 35.01 -30.64
CA VAL A 9 -20.36 33.70 -30.40
C VAL A 9 -18.96 33.99 -29.91
N ALA A 10 -18.78 33.94 -28.59
CA ALA A 10 -17.46 33.97 -27.98
C ALA A 10 -16.64 32.81 -28.57
N HIS A 11 -15.63 33.15 -29.38
CA HIS A 11 -14.62 32.20 -29.81
C HIS A 11 -13.92 31.68 -28.55
N VAL A 12 -14.28 30.48 -28.11
CA VAL A 12 -13.47 29.72 -27.16
C VAL A 12 -12.17 29.43 -27.88
N GLY A 13 -11.12 30.18 -27.51
CA GLY A 13 -9.77 29.93 -27.98
C GLY A 13 -9.35 28.49 -27.64
N PRO A 14 -8.41 27.91 -28.39
CA PRO A 14 -7.94 26.57 -28.10
C PRO A 14 -7.48 26.48 -26.64
N SER A 15 -7.93 25.46 -25.93
CA SER A 15 -7.43 25.12 -24.60
C SER A 15 -5.90 25.08 -24.63
N PRO A 16 -5.19 25.59 -23.60
CA PRO A 16 -3.75 25.56 -23.59
C PRO A 16 -3.29 24.11 -23.73
N GLU A 17 -2.61 23.83 -24.84
CA GLU A 17 -1.98 22.54 -25.08
C GLU A 17 -0.99 22.29 -23.94
N THR A 18 -1.27 21.29 -23.10
CA THR A 18 -0.28 20.76 -22.17
C THR A 18 0.79 20.03 -22.98
N GLU A 19 1.74 20.77 -23.52
CA GLU A 19 2.98 20.21 -24.05
C GLU A 19 3.67 19.45 -22.93
N THR A 20 3.61 18.12 -22.99
CA THR A 20 4.44 17.27 -22.17
C THR A 20 5.74 17.07 -22.96
N PRO A 21 6.90 17.54 -22.47
CA PRO A 21 8.16 17.36 -23.20
C PRO A 21 8.39 15.86 -23.42
N GLY A 22 8.78 15.50 -24.65
CA GLY A 22 8.87 14.12 -25.10
C GLY A 22 9.79 13.25 -24.23
N LYS A 23 9.21 12.47 -23.31
CA LYS A 23 9.71 11.14 -23.00
C LYS A 23 9.18 10.20 -24.07
N GLN A 24 10.07 9.53 -24.79
CA GLN A 24 9.70 8.42 -25.67
C GLN A 24 9.23 7.24 -24.79
N GLY A 25 7.95 7.25 -24.41
CA GLY A 25 7.31 6.18 -23.65
C GLY A 25 6.73 6.61 -22.29
N TYR A 26 5.82 5.78 -21.76
CA TYR A 26 5.24 5.94 -20.43
C TYR A 26 6.30 5.70 -19.34
N ASP A 27 6.36 6.61 -18.37
CA ASP A 27 7.27 6.56 -17.23
C ASP A 27 6.51 6.14 -15.95
N PRO A 28 6.43 4.83 -15.63
CA PRO A 28 5.68 4.35 -14.47
C PRO A 28 6.25 4.90 -13.17
N GLU A 29 7.58 4.92 -13.00
CA GLU A 29 8.23 5.31 -11.74
C GLU A 29 7.91 6.77 -11.37
N GLY A 30 8.03 7.69 -12.34
CA GLY A 30 7.69 9.09 -12.14
C GLY A 30 6.19 9.31 -11.88
N VAL A 31 5.32 8.57 -12.56
CA VAL A 31 3.86 8.69 -12.44
C VAL A 31 3.37 8.11 -11.12
N GLU A 32 3.78 6.91 -10.75
CA GLU A 32 3.41 6.21 -9.52
C GLU A 32 3.86 7.00 -8.29
N GLY A 33 5.12 7.44 -8.26
CA GLY A 33 5.64 8.24 -7.15
C GLY A 33 4.89 9.56 -6.97
N ARG A 34 4.49 10.22 -8.07
CA ARG A 34 3.70 11.45 -8.02
C ARG A 34 2.31 11.22 -7.42
N TRP A 35 1.59 10.20 -7.90
CA TRP A 35 0.23 9.91 -7.46
C TRP A 35 0.16 9.38 -6.04
N TYR A 36 1.11 8.54 -5.63
CA TYR A 36 1.18 8.03 -4.27
C TYR A 36 1.30 9.17 -3.25
N ARG A 37 2.26 10.08 -3.46
CA ARG A 37 2.41 11.28 -2.62
C ARG A 37 1.17 12.16 -2.60
N PHE A 38 0.46 12.26 -3.74
CA PHE A 38 -0.79 13.01 -3.80
C PHE A 38 -1.89 12.36 -2.93
N TRP A 39 -2.04 11.03 -2.99
CA TRP A 39 -3.01 10.29 -2.19
C TRP A 39 -2.71 10.38 -0.68
N GLU A 40 -1.45 10.23 -0.29
CA GLU A 40 -1.02 10.37 1.11
C GLU A 40 -1.27 11.79 1.66
N LYS A 41 -0.84 12.83 0.93
CA LYS A 41 -1.01 14.23 1.36
C LYS A 41 -2.47 14.64 1.51
N ARG A 42 -3.36 13.99 0.77
CA ARG A 42 -4.82 14.23 0.79
C ARG A 42 -5.54 13.29 1.74
N ASP A 43 -4.81 12.44 2.47
CA ASP A 43 -5.34 11.45 3.41
C ASP A 43 -6.40 10.53 2.79
N LEU A 44 -6.26 10.23 1.49
CA LEU A 44 -7.29 9.50 0.74
C LEU A 44 -7.39 8.03 1.14
N PHE A 45 -6.45 7.50 1.91
CA PHE A 45 -6.50 6.13 2.41
C PHE A 45 -7.34 5.99 3.68
N ARG A 46 -7.55 7.09 4.42
CA ARG A 46 -8.23 7.08 5.70
C ARG A 46 -9.67 6.60 5.58
N ALA A 47 -10.02 5.66 6.46
CA ALA A 47 -11.41 5.26 6.68
C ALA A 47 -12.11 6.28 7.60
N ASP A 48 -13.39 6.52 7.38
CA ASP A 48 -14.23 7.37 8.22
C ASP A 48 -15.13 6.51 9.12
N GLU A 49 -14.84 6.53 10.42
CA GLU A 49 -15.57 5.80 11.46
C GLU A 49 -16.97 6.37 11.76
N HIS A 50 -17.24 7.60 11.30
CA HIS A 50 -18.53 8.27 11.48
C HIS A 50 -19.39 8.28 10.21
N SER A 51 -18.91 7.64 9.13
CA SER A 51 -19.64 7.56 7.87
C SER A 51 -20.97 6.81 8.04
N ALA A 52 -22.05 7.40 7.52
CA ALA A 52 -23.35 6.75 7.44
C ALA A 52 -23.48 5.79 6.23
N ALA A 53 -22.45 5.71 5.38
CA ALA A 53 -22.43 4.78 4.25
C ALA A 53 -22.27 3.32 4.71
N ALA A 54 -22.63 2.38 3.83
CA ALA A 54 -22.45 0.96 4.11
C ALA A 54 -20.95 0.64 4.31
N PRO A 55 -20.56 -0.06 5.40
CA PRO A 55 -19.17 -0.39 5.63
C PRO A 55 -18.70 -1.55 4.74
N TYR A 56 -17.47 -1.45 4.23
CA TYR A 56 -16.79 -2.53 3.53
C TYR A 56 -15.34 -2.65 3.99
N CYS A 57 -15.01 -3.76 4.64
CA CYS A 57 -13.72 -3.92 5.32
C CYS A 57 -12.98 -5.16 4.80
N ILE A 58 -11.68 -5.01 4.54
CA ILE A 58 -10.76 -6.12 4.29
C ILE A 58 -9.60 -6.01 5.27
N VAL A 59 -9.32 -7.10 5.98
CA VAL A 59 -8.10 -7.25 6.79
C VAL A 59 -7.02 -7.80 5.88
N ILE A 60 -5.90 -7.08 5.75
CA ILE A 60 -4.73 -7.58 5.02
C ILE A 60 -4.19 -8.76 5.82
N PRO A 61 -4.11 -9.97 5.24
CA PRO A 61 -3.49 -11.11 5.91
C PRO A 61 -2.09 -10.70 6.36
N PRO A 62 -1.83 -10.70 7.68
CA PRO A 62 -0.60 -10.14 8.20
C PRO A 62 0.60 -10.88 7.58
N PRO A 63 1.56 -10.17 6.97
CA PRO A 63 2.74 -10.83 6.45
C PRO A 63 3.54 -11.44 7.61
N ASN A 64 4.04 -12.66 7.42
CA ASN A 64 4.96 -13.27 8.37
C ASN A 64 6.26 -12.43 8.42
N VAL A 65 6.75 -12.12 9.62
CA VAL A 65 7.96 -11.31 9.90
C VAL A 65 9.27 -12.09 9.57
N THR A 66 9.25 -12.92 8.53
CA THR A 66 10.29 -13.92 8.26
C THR A 66 10.91 -13.86 6.86
N GLY A 67 10.52 -12.91 5.99
CA GLY A 67 11.20 -12.76 4.69
C GLY A 67 10.61 -11.73 3.72
N SER A 68 11.36 -11.47 2.65
CA SER A 68 11.03 -10.53 1.57
C SER A 68 9.71 -10.86 0.88
N LEU A 69 8.98 -9.82 0.45
CA LEU A 69 7.75 -9.95 -0.32
C LEU A 69 8.02 -10.58 -1.70
N HIS A 70 7.32 -11.67 -2.01
CA HIS A 70 7.30 -12.30 -3.33
C HIS A 70 5.99 -12.04 -4.12
N MET A 71 5.94 -12.46 -5.39
CA MET A 71 4.80 -12.27 -6.30
C MET A 71 3.43 -12.73 -5.75
N GLY A 72 3.38 -13.75 -4.89
CA GLY A 72 2.15 -14.13 -4.18
C GLY A 72 1.55 -13.00 -3.33
N HIS A 73 2.37 -12.18 -2.66
CA HIS A 73 1.90 -11.01 -1.92
C HIS A 73 1.39 -9.93 -2.86
N ALA A 74 2.08 -9.72 -4.00
CA ALA A 74 1.66 -8.76 -5.00
C ALA A 74 0.26 -9.11 -5.54
N LEU A 75 0.03 -10.38 -5.89
CA LEU A 75 -1.28 -10.85 -6.34
C LEU A 75 -2.36 -10.64 -5.26
N ASN A 76 -2.11 -11.09 -4.04
CA ASN A 76 -3.06 -10.98 -2.94
C ASN A 76 -3.44 -9.52 -2.63
N ASN A 77 -2.45 -8.63 -2.52
CA ASN A 77 -2.69 -7.22 -2.23
C ASN A 77 -3.37 -6.51 -3.40
N THR A 78 -3.03 -6.84 -4.65
CA THR A 78 -3.66 -6.25 -5.84
C THR A 78 -5.15 -6.57 -5.89
N LEU A 79 -5.54 -7.83 -5.63
CA LEU A 79 -6.97 -8.20 -5.62
C LEU A 79 -7.74 -7.45 -4.53
N GLN A 80 -7.17 -7.31 -3.33
CA GLN A 80 -7.80 -6.55 -2.25
C GLN A 80 -7.90 -5.05 -2.58
N ASP A 81 -6.84 -4.44 -3.12
CA ASP A 81 -6.83 -3.03 -3.51
C ASP A 81 -7.91 -2.73 -4.56
N ILE A 82 -8.08 -3.60 -5.56
CA ILE A 82 -9.14 -3.49 -6.56
C ILE A 82 -10.51 -3.45 -5.90
N LEU A 83 -10.79 -4.36 -4.97
CA LEU A 83 -12.07 -4.41 -4.26
C LEU A 83 -12.31 -3.17 -3.41
N ILE A 84 -11.29 -2.73 -2.65
CA ILE A 84 -11.37 -1.53 -1.81
C ILE A 84 -11.65 -0.29 -2.66
N ARG A 85 -10.95 -0.11 -3.79
CA ARG A 85 -11.18 1.02 -4.70
C ARG A 85 -12.56 0.96 -5.32
N TRP A 86 -13.00 -0.21 -5.77
CA TRP A 86 -14.32 -0.38 -6.38
C TRP A 86 -15.45 -0.06 -5.40
N HIS A 87 -15.40 -0.58 -4.18
CA HIS A 87 -16.39 -0.29 -3.14
C HIS A 87 -16.38 1.21 -2.73
N ARG A 88 -15.19 1.81 -2.62
CA ARG A 88 -15.07 3.26 -2.35
C ARG A 88 -15.69 4.09 -3.47
N MET A 89 -15.48 3.72 -4.73
CA MET A 89 -16.11 4.37 -5.89
C MET A 89 -17.63 4.18 -5.95
N ARG A 90 -18.15 3.10 -5.35
CA ARG A 90 -19.60 2.86 -5.21
C ARG A 90 -20.24 3.65 -4.07
N GLY A 91 -19.44 4.33 -3.25
CA GLY A 91 -19.91 5.14 -2.11
C GLY A 91 -19.92 4.41 -0.78
N ASP A 92 -19.39 3.18 -0.70
CA ASP A 92 -19.24 2.45 0.57
C ASP A 92 -18.12 3.08 1.43
N SER A 93 -18.26 3.03 2.75
CA SER A 93 -17.18 3.41 3.69
C SER A 93 -16.18 2.26 3.78
N THR A 94 -15.01 2.44 3.16
CA THR A 94 -14.02 1.36 3.05
C THR A 94 -12.87 1.45 4.04
N LEU A 95 -12.57 0.31 4.69
CA LEU A 95 -11.40 0.13 5.54
C LEU A 95 -10.53 -1.02 5.00
N TRP A 96 -9.30 -0.70 4.62
CA TRP A 96 -8.28 -1.69 4.28
C TRP A 96 -7.24 -1.72 5.39
N MET A 97 -7.35 -2.69 6.29
CA MET A 97 -6.63 -2.66 7.55
C MET A 97 -5.35 -3.49 7.49
N PRO A 98 -4.16 -2.86 7.56
CA PRO A 98 -2.91 -3.57 7.73
C PRO A 98 -2.79 -4.15 9.14
N GLY A 99 -2.07 -5.27 9.26
CA GLY A 99 -1.74 -5.89 10.55
C GLY A 99 -0.43 -6.64 10.47
N THR A 100 0.18 -6.89 11.62
CA THR A 100 1.41 -7.69 11.74
C THR A 100 1.14 -8.91 12.59
N ASP A 101 1.53 -10.09 12.12
CA ASP A 101 1.47 -11.32 12.92
C ASP A 101 2.78 -11.46 13.68
N HIS A 102 2.68 -11.85 14.93
CA HIS A 102 3.81 -12.15 15.80
C HIS A 102 4.57 -13.41 15.36
N ALA A 103 3.92 -14.29 14.57
CA ALA A 103 4.54 -15.43 13.89
C ALA A 103 5.52 -16.21 14.77
N GLY A 104 5.12 -16.52 16.01
CA GLY A 104 6.04 -16.94 17.09
C GLY A 104 6.93 -18.13 16.73
N ILE A 105 6.36 -19.18 16.12
CA ILE A 105 7.12 -20.38 15.73
C ILE A 105 8.01 -20.13 14.51
N ALA A 106 7.53 -19.36 13.53
CA ALA A 106 8.31 -19.06 12.33
C ALA A 106 9.52 -18.17 12.67
N THR A 107 9.32 -17.17 13.52
CA THR A 107 10.38 -16.30 14.04
C THR A 107 11.40 -17.10 14.85
N GLN A 108 10.92 -18.00 15.72
CA GLN A 108 11.80 -18.89 16.50
C GLN A 108 12.68 -19.75 15.58
N ASN A 109 12.10 -20.36 14.54
CA ASN A 109 12.83 -21.22 13.60
C ASN A 109 13.92 -20.46 12.82
N VAL A 110 13.66 -19.22 12.43
CA VAL A 110 14.67 -18.39 11.73
C VAL A 110 15.83 -18.04 12.66
N VAL A 111 15.55 -17.62 13.90
CA VAL A 111 16.59 -17.29 14.88
C VAL A 111 17.37 -18.54 15.29
N GLU A 112 16.73 -19.70 15.46
CA GLU A 112 17.42 -20.97 15.69
C GLU A 112 18.32 -21.36 14.52
N ARG A 113 17.90 -21.11 13.26
CA ARG A 113 18.75 -21.35 12.09
C ARG A 113 19.97 -20.43 12.05
N GLN A 114 19.83 -19.16 12.43
CA GLN A 114 20.95 -18.22 12.54
C GLN A 114 21.94 -18.65 13.63
N LEU A 115 21.44 -19.05 14.80
CA LEU A 115 22.29 -19.57 15.88
C LEU A 115 23.10 -20.79 15.41
N ARG A 116 22.46 -21.72 14.66
CA ARG A 116 23.17 -22.86 14.09
C ARG A 116 24.27 -22.46 13.10
N GLN A 117 24.09 -21.39 12.32
CA GLN A 117 25.12 -20.86 11.43
C GLN A 117 26.31 -20.27 12.20
N GLU A 118 26.08 -19.77 13.41
CA GLU A 118 27.11 -19.30 14.35
C GLU A 118 27.70 -20.43 15.19
N GLY A 119 27.26 -21.68 14.99
CA GLY A 119 27.70 -22.84 15.78
C GLY A 119 27.11 -22.89 17.20
N LEU A 120 26.08 -22.09 17.47
CA LEU A 120 25.40 -22.01 18.76
C LEU A 120 24.03 -22.72 18.73
N THR A 121 23.55 -23.14 19.90
CA THR A 121 22.20 -23.65 20.10
C THR A 121 21.41 -22.76 21.06
N ARG A 122 20.08 -22.82 20.99
CA ARG A 122 19.18 -22.08 21.89
C ARG A 122 19.52 -22.34 23.36
N ASP A 123 19.82 -23.59 23.70
CA ASP A 123 20.06 -23.98 25.09
C ASP A 123 21.42 -23.46 25.60
N GLN A 124 22.41 -23.23 24.72
CA GLN A 124 23.71 -22.66 25.08
C GLN A 124 23.63 -21.18 25.46
N ILE A 125 22.72 -20.41 24.85
CA ILE A 125 22.58 -18.98 25.12
C ILE A 125 21.55 -18.66 26.21
N GLY A 126 20.68 -19.62 26.55
CA GLY A 126 19.64 -19.44 27.55
C GLY A 126 18.43 -18.62 27.07
N ARG A 127 17.36 -18.65 27.86
CA ARG A 127 16.05 -18.07 27.48
C ARG A 127 16.11 -16.57 27.25
N ASP A 128 16.75 -15.83 28.15
CA ASP A 128 16.70 -14.36 28.11
C ASP A 128 17.46 -13.81 26.90
N ALA A 129 18.68 -14.32 26.65
CA ALA A 129 19.45 -13.95 25.46
C ALA A 129 18.77 -14.39 24.16
N PHE A 130 18.09 -15.55 24.15
CA PHE A 130 17.29 -15.99 23.00
C PHE A 130 16.14 -15.02 22.72
N VAL A 131 15.40 -14.61 23.75
CA VAL A 131 14.29 -13.64 23.63
C VAL A 131 14.79 -12.31 23.10
N GLU A 132 15.90 -11.78 23.60
CA GLU A 132 16.50 -10.55 23.07
C GLU A 132 16.85 -10.66 21.58
N ARG A 133 17.34 -11.83 21.16
CA ARG A 133 17.70 -12.09 19.76
C ARG A 133 16.48 -12.16 18.84
N VAL A 134 15.39 -12.76 19.30
CA VAL A 134 14.08 -12.73 18.61
C VAL A 134 13.59 -11.29 18.48
N TRP A 135 13.71 -10.47 19.53
CA TRP A 135 13.33 -9.05 19.47
C TRP A 135 14.21 -8.23 18.52
N LYS A 136 15.51 -8.53 18.46
CA LYS A 136 16.41 -7.93 17.48
C LYS A 136 15.98 -8.28 16.05
N TRP A 137 15.76 -9.56 15.76
CA TRP A 137 15.28 -10.00 14.45
C TRP A 137 13.95 -9.36 14.05
N ARG A 138 12.99 -9.26 14.99
CA ARG A 138 11.68 -8.61 14.74
C ARG A 138 11.85 -7.17 14.29
N ARG A 139 12.78 -6.41 14.88
CA ARG A 139 13.03 -5.00 14.51
C ARG A 139 13.72 -4.84 13.15
N GLU A 140 14.51 -5.83 12.74
CA GLU A 140 15.19 -5.81 11.44
C GLU A 140 14.29 -6.28 10.30
N SER A 141 13.32 -7.15 10.59
CA SER A 141 12.47 -7.81 9.59
C SER A 141 11.05 -7.26 9.48
N GLY A 142 10.65 -6.36 10.38
CA GLY A 142 9.30 -5.80 10.50
C GLY A 142 9.24 -4.32 10.19
#